data_AF-A0A8H7PUL1-F1
#
_entry.id   AF-A0A8H7PUL1-F1
#
_cell.length_a   1.000
_cell.length_b   1.000
_cell.length_c   1.000
_cell.angle_alpha   90.00
_cell.angle_beta   90.00
_cell.angle_gamma   90.00
#
_symmetry.space_group_name_H-M   'P 1'
#
loop_
_entity.id
_entity.type
_entity.pdbx_description
1 polymer ?
#
loop_
_entity_poly.entity_id
_entity_poly.type
_entity_poly.pdbx_seq_one_letter_code
_entity_poly.pdbx_strand_id
1 'polypeptide(L)'
;MNINTDGTAATILKDEIIHKRYITVWNRTTRFEDGREISWDVVGHSTPLPTFVTVFTFDTNTKTTCILKEYAQGTNEIKYCCTAGSFDRRKHTDPLEAAQHELSEEAHLKGGSWVSLLPTAQPNGISELKWGTNRFVPYICINPVLDENPKDRDAEEYMEIVRDVTIEQFTQFVMSGEVMLPSVQTGWMAIEWLKENKYI
;
A
#
# COMPACT_ATOMS: atom_id res chain seq x y z
N MET A 1 18.25 15.74 -11.63
CA MET A 1 17.06 16.63 -11.65
C MET A 1 16.56 16.70 -10.22
N ASN A 2 16.80 17.81 -9.50
CA ASN A 2 16.33 17.94 -8.11
C ASN A 2 14.90 18.47 -8.14
N ILE A 3 13.92 17.56 -8.10
CA ILE A 3 12.57 17.93 -7.71
C ILE A 3 12.63 18.10 -6.19
N ASN A 4 12.59 19.34 -5.70
CA ASN A 4 12.48 19.59 -4.27
C ASN A 4 11.09 19.13 -3.82
N THR A 5 11.03 17.97 -3.16
CA THR A 5 9.81 17.42 -2.56
C THR A 5 9.69 17.74 -1.06
N ASP A 6 10.66 18.46 -0.50
CA ASP A 6 10.80 18.69 0.95
C ASP A 6 10.15 20.01 1.41
N GLY A 7 9.22 20.55 0.62
CA GLY A 7 8.52 21.81 0.91
C GLY A 7 7.02 21.72 0.71
N THR A 8 6.26 22.43 1.55
CA THR A 8 4.83 22.65 1.34
C THR A 8 4.61 23.92 0.54
N ALA A 9 4.05 23.80 -0.66
CA ALA A 9 3.73 24.97 -1.51
C ALA A 9 2.56 25.83 -0.96
N ALA A 10 1.84 25.35 0.06
CA ALA A 10 0.68 26.02 0.63
C ALA A 10 0.59 25.84 2.15
N THR A 11 0.06 26.85 2.84
CA THR A 11 -0.27 26.80 4.27
C THR A 11 -1.73 26.40 4.45
N ILE A 12 -2.02 25.48 5.37
CA ILE A 12 -3.40 25.13 5.73
C ILE A 12 -3.97 26.22 6.65
N LEU A 13 -5.07 26.86 6.22
CA LEU A 13 -5.77 27.86 7.01
C LEU A 13 -6.90 27.25 7.84
N LYS A 14 -7.57 26.24 7.29
CA LYS A 14 -8.75 25.60 7.87
C LYS A 14 -8.84 24.14 7.43
N ASP A 15 -9.29 23.26 8.31
CA ASP A 15 -9.43 21.82 8.02
C ASP A 15 -10.59 21.23 8.84
N GLU A 16 -11.75 21.05 8.22
CA GLU A 16 -12.99 20.62 8.90
C GLU A 16 -13.51 19.30 8.34
N ILE A 17 -13.83 18.34 9.21
CA ILE A 17 -14.50 17.11 8.81
C ILE A 17 -15.93 17.42 8.36
N ILE A 18 -16.23 17.12 7.10
CA ILE A 18 -17.58 17.26 6.52
C ILE A 18 -18.29 15.91 6.37
N HIS A 19 -17.55 14.80 6.38
CA HIS A 19 -18.10 13.43 6.39
C HIS A 19 -17.15 12.47 7.11
N LYS A 20 -17.69 11.48 7.85
CA LYS A 20 -16.89 10.42 8.50
C LYS A 20 -17.69 9.11 8.62
N ARG A 21 -17.21 8.07 7.94
CA ARG A 21 -17.68 6.68 8.08
C ARG A 21 -16.51 5.71 7.87
N TYR A 22 -16.44 5.01 6.73
CA TYR A 22 -15.29 4.18 6.33
C TYR A 22 -14.10 5.08 5.97
N ILE A 23 -14.37 6.12 5.17
CA ILE A 23 -13.43 7.19 4.86
C ILE A 23 -13.88 8.48 5.54
N THR A 24 -12.93 9.38 5.81
CA THR A 24 -13.20 10.74 6.26
C THR A 24 -12.97 11.70 5.10
N VAL A 25 -13.86 12.69 4.97
CA VAL A 25 -13.73 13.81 4.02
C VAL A 25 -13.61 15.10 4.80
N TRP A 26 -12.60 15.89 4.48
CA TRP A 26 -12.35 17.21 5.04
C TRP A 26 -12.58 18.29 3.98
N ASN A 27 -13.16 19.41 4.39
CA ASN A 27 -13.03 20.68 3.68
C ASN A 27 -11.75 21.37 4.19
N ARG A 28 -10.72 21.39 3.35
CA ARG A 28 -9.42 22.00 3.66
C ARG A 28 -9.23 23.28 2.88
N THR A 29 -9.09 24.42 3.55
CA THR A 29 -8.70 25.68 2.92
C THR A 29 -7.19 25.87 3.03
N THR A 30 -6.53 26.12 1.91
CA THR A 30 -5.09 26.39 1.84
C THR A 30 -4.80 27.75 1.21
N ARG A 31 -3.70 28.38 1.60
CA ARG A 31 -3.17 29.60 0.98
C ARG A 31 -1.80 29.35 0.35
N PHE A 32 -1.66 29.67 -0.93
CA PHE A 32 -0.39 29.64 -1.65
C PHE A 32 0.44 30.91 -1.36
N GLU A 33 1.73 30.89 -1.71
CA GLU A 33 2.62 32.05 -1.57
C GLU A 33 2.14 33.27 -2.38
N ASP A 34 1.44 33.05 -3.50
CA ASP A 34 0.86 34.11 -4.34
C ASP A 34 -0.44 34.71 -3.76
N GLY A 35 -0.85 34.29 -2.56
CA GLY A 35 -2.02 34.77 -1.85
C GLY A 35 -3.35 34.14 -2.26
N ARG A 36 -3.38 33.25 -3.26
CA ARG A 36 -4.61 32.51 -3.60
C ARG A 36 -5.02 31.60 -2.45
N GLU A 37 -6.29 31.69 -2.08
CA GLU A 37 -6.94 30.81 -1.11
C GLU A 37 -7.91 29.87 -1.83
N ILE A 38 -7.73 28.56 -1.65
CA ILE A 38 -8.54 27.54 -2.31
C ILE A 38 -9.01 26.54 -1.26
N SER A 39 -10.27 26.11 -1.38
CA SER A 39 -10.85 25.04 -0.56
C SER A 39 -10.90 23.74 -1.35
N TRP A 40 -10.55 22.64 -0.70
CA TRP A 40 -10.40 21.32 -1.30
C TRP A 40 -11.23 20.29 -0.53
N ASP A 41 -11.76 19.32 -1.26
CA ASP A 41 -12.13 18.04 -0.69
C ASP A 41 -10.87 17.19 -0.53
N VAL A 42 -10.54 16.89 0.73
CA VAL A 42 -9.43 16.01 1.10
C VAL A 42 -10.02 14.73 1.68
N VAL A 43 -9.48 13.57 1.33
CA VAL A 43 -9.98 12.27 1.83
C VAL A 43 -8.91 11.46 2.54
N GLY A 44 -9.33 10.46 3.32
CA GLY A 44 -8.41 9.52 3.97
C GLY A 44 -8.94 9.01 5.30
N HIS A 45 -8.10 8.28 6.02
CA HIS A 45 -8.43 7.77 7.34
C HIS A 45 -8.13 8.83 8.41
N SER A 46 -9.10 9.07 9.29
CA SER A 46 -8.96 10.01 10.42
C SER A 46 -8.26 9.32 11.60
N THR A 47 -7.04 8.84 11.37
CA THR A 47 -6.15 8.25 12.38
C THR A 47 -4.91 9.12 12.54
N PRO A 48 -4.21 9.08 13.69
CA PRO A 48 -2.99 9.87 13.90
C PRO A 48 -1.86 9.56 12.89
N LEU A 49 -1.88 8.36 12.32
CA LEU A 49 -0.95 7.92 11.28
C LEU A 49 -1.76 7.15 10.23
N PRO A 50 -2.29 7.81 9.18
CA PRO A 50 -3.11 7.19 8.14
C PRO A 50 -2.22 6.40 7.18
N THR A 51 -1.59 5.36 7.73
CA THR A 51 -0.66 4.48 7.02
C THR A 51 -1.30 3.14 6.81
N PHE A 52 -1.15 2.61 5.60
CA PHE A 52 -1.35 1.19 5.33
C PHE A 52 -0.05 0.59 4.77
N VAL A 53 0.00 -0.72 4.64
CA VAL A 53 1.17 -1.45 4.14
C VAL A 53 0.80 -2.20 2.88
N THR A 54 1.79 -2.52 2.07
CA THR A 54 1.63 -3.34 0.87
C THR A 54 2.81 -4.30 0.77
N VAL A 55 2.56 -5.59 0.55
CA VAL A 55 3.62 -6.62 0.60
C VAL A 55 3.71 -7.37 -0.73
N PHE A 56 4.85 -7.23 -1.40
CA PHE A 56 5.20 -8.10 -2.51
C PHE A 56 5.93 -9.33 -1.98
N THR A 57 5.46 -10.52 -2.31
CA THR A 57 6.15 -11.76 -1.93
C THR A 57 7.06 -12.24 -3.05
N PHE A 58 8.13 -12.98 -2.74
CA PHE A 58 8.93 -13.61 -3.78
C PHE A 58 9.55 -14.92 -3.28
N ASP A 59 9.25 -16.03 -3.96
CA ASP A 59 9.92 -17.31 -3.77
C ASP A 59 11.11 -17.41 -4.72
N THR A 60 12.29 -17.57 -4.14
CA THR A 60 13.57 -17.59 -4.85
C THR A 60 13.86 -18.89 -5.58
N ASN A 61 13.19 -19.98 -5.23
CA ASN A 61 13.31 -21.28 -5.86
C ASN A 61 12.44 -21.35 -7.12
N THR A 62 11.18 -20.95 -7.01
CA THR A 62 10.21 -20.98 -8.11
C THR A 62 10.24 -19.72 -8.97
N LYS A 63 10.85 -18.64 -8.47
CA LYS A 63 10.88 -17.31 -9.12
C LYS A 63 9.47 -16.73 -9.32
N THR A 64 8.59 -16.97 -8.35
CA THR A 64 7.19 -16.54 -8.39
C THR A 64 6.82 -15.65 -7.20
N THR A 65 5.71 -14.94 -7.35
CA THR A 65 5.04 -14.16 -6.30
C THR A 65 3.65 -14.73 -6.02
N CYS A 66 3.13 -14.41 -4.84
CA CYS A 66 1.74 -14.59 -4.45
C CYS A 66 1.06 -13.22 -4.41
N ILE A 67 -0.05 -13.10 -5.12
CA ILE A 67 -0.92 -11.92 -5.14
C ILE A 67 -2.35 -12.34 -4.81
N LEU A 68 -3.24 -11.37 -4.69
CA LEU A 68 -4.66 -11.57 -4.47
C LEU A 68 -5.44 -11.06 -5.69
N LYS A 69 -6.64 -11.58 -5.88
CA LYS A 69 -7.73 -10.90 -6.59
C LYS A 69 -8.72 -10.42 -5.56
N GLU A 70 -9.04 -9.14 -5.57
CA GLU A 70 -9.89 -8.52 -4.56
C GLU A 70 -10.97 -7.64 -5.22
N TYR A 71 -12.14 -7.59 -4.60
CA TYR A 71 -13.20 -6.68 -5.00
C TYR A 71 -12.88 -5.22 -4.64
N ALA A 72 -12.55 -4.43 -5.66
CA ALA A 72 -12.36 -2.99 -5.57
C ALA A 72 -13.71 -2.27 -5.61
N GLN A 73 -14.24 -1.93 -4.43
CA GLN A 73 -15.59 -1.37 -4.27
C GLN A 73 -15.76 -0.02 -4.96
N GLY A 74 -14.68 0.77 -5.07
CA GLY A 74 -14.71 2.10 -5.69
C GLY A 74 -14.98 2.08 -7.19
N THR A 75 -14.34 1.16 -7.93
CA THR A 75 -14.60 0.97 -9.38
C THR A 75 -15.62 -0.13 -9.66
N ASN A 76 -16.03 -0.89 -8.63
CA ASN A 76 -16.92 -2.04 -8.73
C ASN A 76 -16.36 -3.13 -9.68
N GLU A 77 -15.11 -3.52 -9.44
CA GLU A 77 -14.36 -4.48 -10.26
C GLU A 77 -13.61 -5.49 -9.37
N ILE A 78 -13.21 -6.63 -9.93
CA ILE A 78 -12.16 -7.47 -9.33
C ILE A 78 -10.81 -7.02 -9.87
N LYS A 79 -9.86 -6.72 -8.99
CA LYS A 79 -8.49 -6.29 -9.33
C LYS A 79 -7.46 -7.19 -8.67
N TYR A 80 -6.30 -7.28 -9.29
CA TYR A 80 -5.14 -7.87 -8.63
C TYR A 80 -4.52 -6.89 -7.63
N CYS A 81 -4.11 -7.39 -6.48
CA CYS A 81 -3.40 -6.61 -5.48
C CYS A 81 -2.33 -7.46 -4.78
N CYS A 82 -1.31 -6.79 -4.27
CA CYS A 82 -0.46 -7.32 -3.21
C CYS A 82 -1.27 -7.38 -1.92
N THR A 83 -0.87 -8.21 -0.95
CA THR A 83 -1.49 -8.15 0.38
C THR A 83 -1.30 -6.75 0.97
N ALA A 84 -2.31 -6.21 1.61
CA ALA A 84 -2.32 -4.84 2.06
C ALA A 84 -3.27 -4.62 3.23
N GLY A 85 -2.93 -3.71 4.13
CA GLY A 85 -3.86 -3.39 5.21
C GLY A 85 -3.39 -2.29 6.13
N SER A 86 -4.30 -1.87 7.01
CA SER A 86 -4.14 -0.62 7.77
C SER A 86 -3.21 -0.82 8.98
N PHE A 87 -2.29 0.13 9.18
CA PHE A 87 -1.54 0.21 10.42
C PHE A 87 -2.42 0.78 11.55
N ASP A 88 -2.98 -0.11 12.37
CA ASP A 88 -3.69 0.26 13.60
C ASP A 88 -2.79 0.10 14.83
N ARG A 89 -2.45 1.22 15.50
CA ARG A 89 -1.63 1.25 16.72
C ARG A 89 -2.22 0.49 17.92
N ARG A 90 -3.50 0.09 17.85
CA ARG A 90 -4.15 -0.76 18.85
C ARG A 90 -3.86 -2.24 18.62
N LYS A 91 -3.55 -2.62 17.37
CA LYS A 91 -3.27 -3.99 16.94
C LYS A 91 -1.79 -4.24 16.65
N HIS A 92 -1.06 -3.19 16.26
CA HIS A 92 0.28 -3.25 15.70
C HIS A 92 1.23 -2.29 16.43
N THR A 93 2.45 -2.75 16.68
CA THR A 93 3.57 -2.00 17.26
C THR A 93 4.20 -1.06 16.24
N ASP A 94 4.37 -1.53 15.00
CA ASP A 94 4.91 -0.78 13.87
C ASP A 94 4.31 -1.25 12.53
N PRO A 95 4.61 -0.55 11.40
CA PRO A 95 4.11 -0.97 10.10
C PRO A 95 4.60 -2.35 9.64
N LEU A 96 5.76 -2.83 10.07
CA LEU A 96 6.23 -4.15 9.68
C LEU A 96 5.37 -5.25 10.31
N GLU A 97 4.97 -5.10 11.57
CA GLU A 97 4.06 -6.05 12.22
C GLU A 97 2.68 -6.07 11.53
N ALA A 98 2.17 -4.89 11.12
CA ALA A 98 0.96 -4.84 10.28
C ALA A 98 1.15 -5.66 9.00
N ALA A 99 2.25 -5.45 8.27
CA ALA A 99 2.53 -6.17 7.03
C ALA A 99 2.62 -7.69 7.22
N GLN A 100 3.16 -8.15 8.35
CA GLN A 100 3.23 -9.56 8.71
C GLN A 100 1.86 -10.14 9.05
N HIS A 101 1.00 -9.39 9.74
CA HIS A 101 -0.38 -9.78 10.01
C HIS A 101 -1.18 -9.91 8.71
N GLU A 102 -1.16 -8.89 7.86
CA GLU A 102 -1.92 -8.89 6.60
C GLU A 102 -1.45 -10.01 5.66
N LEU A 103 -0.14 -10.30 5.61
CA LEU A 103 0.36 -11.41 4.79
C LEU A 103 -0.18 -12.78 5.26
N SER A 104 -0.28 -12.98 6.57
CA SER A 104 -0.85 -14.20 7.16
C SER A 104 -2.37 -14.26 6.93
N GLU A 105 -3.08 -13.17 7.19
CA GLU A 105 -4.54 -13.04 7.06
C GLU A 105 -5.00 -13.22 5.59
N GLU A 106 -4.39 -12.51 4.65
CA GLU A 106 -4.90 -12.44 3.28
C GLU A 106 -4.31 -13.51 2.35
N ALA A 107 -3.00 -13.80 2.45
CA ALA A 107 -2.31 -14.74 1.56
C ALA A 107 -2.01 -16.11 2.20
N HIS A 108 -2.29 -16.26 3.50
CA HIS A 108 -1.94 -17.45 4.29
C HIS A 108 -0.44 -17.75 4.20
N LEU A 109 0.37 -16.72 4.32
CA LEU A 109 1.82 -16.77 4.22
C LEU A 109 2.46 -16.10 5.45
N LYS A 110 3.59 -16.64 5.92
CA LYS A 110 4.32 -16.08 7.07
C LYS A 110 5.82 -16.31 6.97
N GLY A 111 6.56 -15.72 7.92
CA GLY A 111 8.01 -15.86 8.00
C GLY A 111 8.71 -15.11 6.88
N GLY A 112 9.76 -15.72 6.31
CA GLY A 112 10.58 -15.11 5.26
C GLY A 112 11.48 -13.98 5.75
N SER A 113 12.21 -13.38 4.82
CA SER A 113 13.05 -12.20 5.06
C SER A 113 12.33 -10.95 4.59
N TRP A 114 12.22 -9.95 5.47
CA TRP A 114 11.46 -8.72 5.22
C TRP A 114 12.38 -7.55 4.93
N VAL A 115 12.05 -6.78 3.89
CA VAL A 115 12.77 -5.56 3.52
C VAL A 115 11.76 -4.46 3.24
N SER A 116 11.94 -3.31 3.90
CA SER A 116 11.22 -2.08 3.52
C SER A 116 11.76 -1.59 2.19
N LEU A 117 10.88 -1.33 1.24
CA LEU A 117 11.24 -0.80 -0.08
C LEU A 117 11.37 0.73 -0.05
N LEU A 118 11.03 1.39 1.06
CA LEU A 118 11.20 2.84 1.20
C LEU A 118 12.69 3.21 1.35
N PRO A 119 13.11 4.33 0.74
CA PRO A 119 14.40 4.91 1.05
C PRO A 119 14.41 5.43 2.49
N THR A 120 15.56 5.35 3.18
CA THR A 120 15.73 5.84 4.55
C THR A 120 15.35 7.32 4.72
N ALA A 121 15.49 8.12 3.66
CA ALA A 121 15.13 9.54 3.65
C ALA A 121 13.60 9.79 3.62
N GLN A 122 12.77 8.80 3.30
CA GLN A 122 11.31 8.93 3.24
C GLN A 122 10.60 7.82 4.04
N PRO A 123 10.74 7.79 5.37
CA PRO A 123 10.22 6.70 6.20
C PRO A 123 8.69 6.71 6.34
N ASN A 124 8.03 7.82 5.97
CA ASN A 124 6.61 8.04 6.24
C ASN A 124 5.67 7.40 5.18
N GLY A 125 6.18 6.55 4.30
CA GLY A 125 5.40 5.94 3.21
C GLY A 125 5.27 6.82 1.98
N ILE A 126 4.59 6.30 0.96
CA ILE A 126 4.30 6.95 -0.32
C ILE A 126 2.86 7.45 -0.30
N SER A 127 2.59 8.66 -0.81
CA SER A 127 1.21 9.18 -0.88
C SER A 127 0.33 8.27 -1.74
N GLU A 128 -0.85 7.90 -1.24
CA GLU A 128 -1.82 7.07 -1.99
C GLU A 128 -2.43 7.84 -3.16
N LEU A 129 -2.90 9.07 -2.89
CA LEU A 129 -3.59 9.94 -3.83
C LEU A 129 -3.18 11.40 -3.60
N LYS A 130 -3.26 12.23 -4.64
CA LYS A 130 -2.93 13.67 -4.58
C LYS A 130 -3.75 14.43 -3.52
N TRP A 131 -5.03 14.10 -3.42
CA TRP A 131 -6.00 14.70 -2.49
C TRP A 131 -6.30 13.76 -1.31
N GLY A 132 -5.45 12.76 -1.10
CA GLY A 132 -5.51 11.83 0.02
C GLY A 132 -4.56 12.22 1.15
N THR A 133 -4.93 11.94 2.39
CA THR A 133 -4.02 11.98 3.55
C THR A 133 -3.28 10.67 3.76
N ASN A 134 -3.81 9.57 3.21
CA ASN A 134 -3.26 8.24 3.35
C ASN A 134 -1.88 8.10 2.70
N ARG A 135 -1.04 7.28 3.32
CA ARG A 135 0.27 6.86 2.80
C ARG A 135 0.41 5.36 2.91
N PHE A 136 1.21 4.76 2.05
CA PHE A 136 1.51 3.33 2.13
C PHE A 136 3.00 3.03 2.29
N VAL A 137 3.30 1.97 3.04
CA VAL A 137 4.66 1.48 3.25
C VAL A 137 4.83 0.15 2.50
N PRO A 138 5.57 0.16 1.37
CA PRO A 138 5.84 -1.04 0.60
C PRO A 138 6.93 -1.91 1.25
N TYR A 139 6.67 -3.21 1.33
CA TYR A 139 7.62 -4.23 1.75
C TYR A 139 7.78 -5.30 0.67
N ILE A 140 8.94 -5.95 0.66
CA ILE A 140 9.14 -7.24 0.02
C ILE A 140 9.39 -8.32 1.10
N CYS A 141 8.72 -9.47 0.96
CA CYS A 141 8.91 -10.65 1.78
C CYS A 141 9.50 -11.78 0.93
N ILE A 142 10.74 -12.20 1.23
CA ILE A 142 11.47 -13.23 0.49
C ILE A 142 11.28 -14.59 1.15
N ASN A 143 10.92 -15.60 0.34
CA ASN A 143 10.67 -16.98 0.75
C ASN A 143 9.71 -17.11 1.94
N PRO A 144 8.51 -16.49 1.91
CA PRO A 144 7.51 -16.80 2.91
C PRO A 144 7.07 -18.27 2.78
N VAL A 145 6.59 -18.84 3.88
CA VAL A 145 6.05 -20.20 3.94
C VAL A 145 4.56 -20.16 4.22
N LEU A 146 3.84 -21.26 3.93
CA LEU A 146 2.43 -21.37 4.26
C LEU A 146 2.21 -21.18 5.77
N ASP A 147 1.21 -20.37 6.09
CA ASP A 147 0.67 -20.33 7.43
C ASP A 147 -0.40 -21.42 7.58
N GLU A 148 -0.14 -22.41 8.43
CA GLU A 148 -1.08 -23.49 8.71
C GLU A 148 -2.27 -23.02 9.57
N ASN A 149 -2.14 -21.88 10.24
CA ASN A 149 -3.17 -21.31 11.10
C ASN A 149 -3.32 -19.80 10.80
N PRO A 150 -3.72 -19.44 9.56
CA PRO A 150 -3.96 -18.04 9.23
C PRO A 150 -5.13 -17.55 10.10
N LYS A 151 -5.11 -16.27 10.45
CA LYS A 151 -6.27 -15.66 11.10
C LYS A 151 -7.41 -15.53 10.08
N ASP A 152 -8.63 -15.40 10.60
CA ASP A 152 -9.81 -15.17 9.77
C ASP A 152 -9.75 -13.79 9.10
N ARG A 153 -10.16 -13.75 7.84
CA ARG A 153 -10.36 -12.51 7.07
C ARG A 153 -11.56 -11.72 7.60
N ASP A 154 -11.54 -10.41 7.35
CA ASP A 154 -12.68 -9.57 7.70
C ASP A 154 -13.90 -9.90 6.82
N ALA A 155 -15.10 -9.85 7.40
CA ALA A 155 -16.33 -10.28 6.71
C ALA A 155 -16.70 -9.44 5.47
N GLU A 156 -16.09 -8.27 5.32
CA GLU A 156 -16.27 -7.36 4.17
C GLU A 156 -15.30 -7.67 3.01
N GLU A 157 -14.31 -8.53 3.23
CA GLU A 157 -13.29 -8.87 2.25
C GLU A 157 -13.75 -9.97 1.30
N TYR A 158 -13.79 -9.65 0.00
CA TYR A 158 -14.03 -10.62 -1.06
C TYR A 158 -12.77 -10.78 -1.90
N MET A 159 -12.02 -11.84 -1.63
CA MET A 159 -10.72 -12.06 -2.28
C MET A 159 -10.36 -13.54 -2.53
N GLU A 160 -9.54 -13.77 -3.54
CA GLU A 160 -8.97 -15.05 -3.96
C GLU A 160 -7.44 -14.98 -3.96
N ILE A 161 -6.75 -15.99 -3.39
CA ILE A 161 -5.29 -16.08 -3.44
C ILE A 161 -4.85 -16.63 -4.80
N VAL A 162 -3.93 -15.92 -5.47
CA VAL A 162 -3.29 -16.34 -6.72
C VAL A 162 -1.82 -16.61 -6.46
N ARG A 163 -1.48 -17.91 -6.37
CA ARG A 163 -0.11 -18.38 -6.14
C ARG A 163 0.67 -18.53 -7.45
N ASP A 164 1.98 -18.65 -7.31
CA ASP A 164 2.90 -19.01 -8.40
C ASP A 164 2.86 -18.08 -9.62
N VAL A 165 2.59 -16.79 -9.39
CA VAL A 165 2.58 -15.79 -10.46
C VAL A 165 4.03 -15.43 -10.81
N THR A 166 4.43 -15.59 -12.07
CA THR A 166 5.77 -15.17 -12.50
C THR A 166 5.88 -13.64 -12.57
N ILE A 167 7.10 -13.12 -12.57
CA ILE A 167 7.33 -11.67 -12.70
C ILE A 167 6.78 -11.15 -14.04
N GLU A 168 6.88 -11.95 -15.11
CA GLU A 168 6.32 -11.62 -16.43
C GLU A 168 4.80 -11.53 -16.38
N GLN A 169 4.12 -12.49 -15.73
CA GLN A 169 2.66 -12.47 -15.57
C GLN A 169 2.21 -11.26 -14.74
N PHE A 170 2.87 -11.00 -13.60
CA PHE A 170 2.57 -9.83 -12.79
C PHE A 170 2.72 -8.53 -13.61
N THR A 171 3.81 -8.42 -14.37
CA THR A 171 4.04 -7.26 -15.25
C THR A 171 2.96 -7.15 -16.32
N GLN A 172 2.48 -8.26 -16.89
CA GLN A 172 1.36 -8.26 -17.84
C GLN A 172 0.07 -7.75 -17.19
N PHE A 173 -0.25 -8.16 -15.95
CA PHE A 173 -1.41 -7.65 -15.21
C PHE A 173 -1.30 -6.14 -14.98
N VAL A 174 -0.12 -5.65 -14.59
CA VAL A 174 0.15 -4.21 -14.43
C VAL A 174 -0.10 -3.46 -15.74
N MET A 175 0.50 -3.93 -16.84
CA MET A 175 0.39 -3.29 -18.15
C MET A 175 -1.03 -3.36 -18.74
N SER A 176 -1.85 -4.29 -18.27
CA SER A 176 -3.25 -4.43 -18.69
C SER A 176 -4.22 -3.60 -17.82
N GLY A 177 -3.73 -2.86 -16.82
CA GLY A 177 -4.56 -2.04 -15.93
C GLY A 177 -5.39 -2.86 -14.93
N GLU A 178 -4.96 -4.08 -14.64
CA GLU A 178 -5.67 -5.03 -13.78
C GLU A 178 -5.19 -4.97 -12.32
N VAL A 179 -4.11 -4.27 -12.03
CA VAL A 179 -3.47 -4.19 -10.69
C VAL A 179 -3.78 -2.86 -10.00
N MET A 180 -4.08 -2.89 -8.71
CA MET A 180 -4.28 -1.69 -7.89
C MET A 180 -3.01 -0.83 -7.80
N LEU A 181 -3.13 0.50 -7.86
CA LEU A 181 -1.98 1.41 -7.97
C LEU A 181 -0.92 1.26 -6.85
N PRO A 182 -1.28 1.12 -5.55
CA PRO A 182 -0.29 0.85 -4.51
C PRO A 182 0.48 -0.45 -4.76
N SER A 183 -0.19 -1.49 -5.27
CA SER A 183 0.43 -2.76 -5.65
C SER A 183 1.28 -2.65 -6.91
N VAL A 184 0.91 -1.80 -7.88
CA VAL A 184 1.76 -1.48 -9.06
C VAL A 184 3.10 -0.90 -8.59
N GLN A 185 3.06 0.15 -7.75
CA GLN A 185 4.27 0.80 -7.25
C GLN A 185 5.11 -0.17 -6.40
N THR A 186 4.47 -0.93 -5.51
CA THR A 186 5.13 -1.92 -4.65
C THR A 186 5.81 -3.00 -5.47
N GLY A 187 5.10 -3.58 -6.43
CA GLY A 187 5.64 -4.61 -7.32
C GLY A 187 6.78 -4.10 -8.19
N TRP A 188 6.68 -2.87 -8.72
CA TRP A 188 7.79 -2.26 -9.46
C TRP A 188 9.04 -2.10 -8.59
N MET A 189 8.88 -1.54 -7.38
CA MET A 189 9.99 -1.37 -6.44
C MET A 189 10.60 -2.71 -6.01
N ALA A 190 9.77 -3.73 -5.80
CA ALA A 190 10.20 -5.08 -5.46
C ALA A 190 11.00 -5.72 -6.61
N ILE A 191 10.54 -5.61 -7.86
CA ILE A 191 11.22 -6.14 -9.05
C ILE A 191 12.60 -5.49 -9.22
N GLU A 192 12.69 -4.17 -9.10
CA GLU A 192 13.98 -3.47 -9.18
C GLU A 192 14.91 -3.89 -8.03
N TRP A 193 14.39 -4.00 -6.80
CA TRP A 193 15.17 -4.50 -5.67
C TRP A 193 15.68 -5.94 -5.91
N LEU A 194 14.86 -6.83 -6.46
CA LEU A 194 15.24 -8.21 -6.78
C LEU A 194 16.37 -8.26 -7.81
N LYS A 195 16.34 -7.41 -8.85
CA LYS A 195 17.41 -7.28 -9.85
C LYS A 195 18.71 -6.81 -9.23
N GLU A 196 18.65 -5.74 -8.42
CA GLU A 196 19.83 -5.19 -7.73
C GLU A 196 20.49 -6.23 -6.80
N ASN A 197 19.68 -7.07 -6.16
CA ASN A 197 20.12 -8.12 -5.24
C ASN A 197 20.34 -9.49 -5.91
N LYS A 198 20.27 -9.56 -7.25
CA LYS A 198 20.57 -10.77 -8.06
C LYS A 198 19.67 -11.97 -7.75
N TYR A 199 18.41 -11.72 -7.40
CA TYR A 199 17.40 -12.76 -7.26
C TYR A 199 16.72 -13.11 -8.58
N ILE A 200 16.71 -12.17 -9.53
CA ILE A 200 16.25 -12.30 -10.92
C ILE A 200 17.20 -11.56 -11.86
#